data_AF-A0A1C6T5V7-F1
#
_entry.id   AF-A0A1C6T5V7-F1
#
_cell.length_a   1.000
_cell.length_b   1.000
_cell.length_c   1.000
_cell.angle_alpha   90.00
_cell.angle_beta   90.00
_cell.angle_gamma   90.00
#
_symmetry.space_group_name_H-M   'P 1'
#
loop_
_entity.id
_entity.type
_entity.pdbx_description
1 polymer ?
#
loop_
_entity_poly.entity_id
_entity_poly.type
_entity_poly.pdbx_seq_one_letter_code
_entity_poly.pdbx_strand_id
1 'polypeptide(L)'
;MSKPIDYDAPRRPAVDVEDDSLEELKARGAAPQSARVDLDEAEAAENFELPGADLSGEELTVAVVPMQPDEFRCARCYLVHHRSQLAARADGRDVCQECS
;
A
#
# COMPACT_ATOMS: atom_id res chain seq x y z
N MET A 1 20.40 -17.80 -5.55
CA MET A 1 19.10 -17.59 -6.21
C MET A 1 18.10 -17.16 -5.15
N SER A 2 17.78 -15.86 -5.09
CA SER A 2 16.77 -15.33 -4.17
C SER A 2 15.38 -15.70 -4.69
N LYS A 3 14.60 -16.43 -3.90
CA LYS A 3 13.20 -16.72 -4.22
C LYS A 3 12.38 -15.44 -3.92
N PRO A 4 11.64 -14.86 -4.88
CA PRO A 4 10.80 -13.70 -4.62
C PRO A 4 9.76 -14.06 -3.55
N ILE A 5 9.62 -13.18 -2.57
CA ILE A 5 8.66 -13.35 -1.48
C ILE A 5 7.27 -13.09 -2.07
N ASP A 6 6.41 -14.11 -1.98
CA ASP A 6 5.03 -14.07 -2.47
C ASP A 6 4.14 -13.40 -1.42
N TYR A 7 3.84 -12.12 -1.65
CA TYR A 7 3.04 -11.27 -0.76
C TYR A 7 1.53 -11.49 -0.90
N ASP A 8 1.09 -12.35 -1.83
CA ASP A 8 -0.32 -12.64 -2.09
C ASP A 8 -0.80 -13.94 -1.41
N ALA A 9 0.08 -14.57 -0.60
CA ALA A 9 -0.26 -15.78 0.13
C ALA A 9 -1.29 -15.50 1.24
N PRO A 10 -2.42 -16.25 1.30
CA PRO A 10 -3.41 -16.09 2.36
C PRO A 10 -2.79 -16.26 3.75
N ARG A 11 -3.01 -15.27 4.63
CA ARG A 11 -2.55 -15.36 6.03
C ARG A 11 -3.16 -16.60 6.68
N ARG A 12 -2.32 -17.45 7.26
CA ARG A 12 -2.79 -18.58 8.08
C ARG A 12 -3.56 -18.01 9.28
N PRO A 13 -4.74 -18.58 9.63
CA PRO A 13 -5.44 -18.17 10.84
C PRO A 13 -4.57 -18.48 12.06
N ALA A 14 -4.43 -17.51 12.96
CA ALA A 14 -3.74 -17.68 14.23
C ALA A 14 -4.67 -18.42 15.21
N VAL A 15 -4.57 -19.74 15.23
CA VAL A 15 -5.15 -20.61 16.26
C VAL A 15 -4.18 -21.80 16.35
N ASP A 16 -3.44 -22.07 17.43
CA ASP A 16 -3.87 -22.27 18.82
C ASP A 16 -2.60 -22.26 19.70
N VAL A 17 -2.15 -21.11 20.20
CA VAL A 17 -0.96 -20.99 21.08
C VAL A 17 -1.22 -20.03 22.25
N GLU A 18 -2.45 -19.97 22.75
CA GLU A 18 -2.86 -18.89 23.66
C GLU A 18 -3.25 -19.32 25.08
N ASP A 19 -3.21 -20.62 25.45
CA ASP A 19 -3.65 -21.04 26.80
C ASP A 19 -2.50 -21.33 27.79
N ASP A 20 -1.35 -21.88 27.35
CA ASP A 20 -0.20 -22.13 28.25
C ASP A 20 0.70 -20.89 28.47
N SER A 21 0.58 -19.84 27.66
CA SER A 21 1.44 -18.65 27.77
C SER A 21 1.04 -17.71 28.92
N LEU A 22 -0.24 -17.61 29.26
CA LEU A 22 -0.73 -16.56 30.17
C LEU A 22 -0.28 -16.73 31.63
N GLU A 23 -0.18 -17.98 32.11
CA GLU A 23 0.27 -18.28 33.48
C GLU A 23 1.78 -18.08 33.65
N GLU A 24 2.59 -18.45 32.65
CA GLU A 24 4.04 -18.18 32.66
C GLU A 24 4.36 -16.67 32.62
N LEU A 25 3.53 -15.89 31.91
CA LEU A 25 3.67 -14.43 31.83
C LEU A 25 3.36 -13.73 33.17
N LYS A 26 2.38 -14.21 33.94
CA LYS A 26 2.10 -13.67 35.29
C LYS A 26 3.26 -13.88 36.26
N ALA A 27 3.91 -15.04 36.21
CA ALA A 27 5.06 -15.34 37.06
C ALA A 27 6.26 -14.43 36.75
N ARG A 28 6.47 -14.07 35.47
CA ARG A 28 7.50 -13.12 35.05
C ARG A 28 7.16 -11.67 35.40
N GLY A 29 5.89 -11.30 35.46
CA GLY A 29 5.43 -9.95 35.85
C GLY A 29 5.68 -9.59 37.32
N ALA A 30 5.88 -10.58 38.20
CA ALA A 30 6.16 -10.35 39.62
C ALA A 30 7.65 -10.11 39.95
N ALA A 31 8.56 -10.29 38.99
CA ALA A 31 9.96 -9.92 39.16
C ALA A 31 10.14 -8.40 39.00
N PRO A 32 11.04 -7.74 39.75
CA PRO A 32 11.27 -6.30 39.62
C PRO A 32 11.74 -6.00 38.19
N GLN A 33 10.80 -5.49 37.39
CA GLN A 33 11.05 -5.09 36.01
C GLN A 33 12.09 -3.97 36.05
N SER A 34 13.21 -4.21 35.39
CA SER A 34 14.36 -3.30 35.32
C SER A 34 13.92 -1.88 34.96
N ALA A 35 14.32 -0.90 35.77
CA ALA A 35 14.11 0.53 35.58
C ALA A 35 14.95 1.10 34.41
N ARG A 36 14.75 0.56 33.20
CA ARG A 36 15.51 0.94 31.98
C ARG A 36 14.62 1.23 30.78
N VAL A 37 13.32 1.47 30.98
CA VAL A 37 12.40 1.83 29.90
C VAL A 37 11.54 2.99 30.36
N ASP A 38 12.19 4.12 30.60
CA ASP A 38 11.57 5.45 30.63
C ASP A 38 12.27 6.30 29.55
N LEU A 39 12.30 5.74 28.34
CA LEU A 39 12.54 6.54 27.15
C LEU A 39 11.14 6.75 26.57
N ASP A 40 10.74 8.02 26.47
CA ASP A 40 9.47 8.39 25.88
C ASP A 40 9.39 7.74 24.49
N GLU A 41 8.45 6.82 24.30
CA GLU A 41 8.33 6.03 23.06
C GLU A 41 8.16 6.93 21.84
N ALA A 42 7.60 8.14 22.05
CA ALA A 42 7.54 9.20 21.05
C ALA A 42 8.95 9.68 20.64
N GLU A 43 9.84 10.00 21.60
CA GLU A 43 11.21 10.43 21.27
C GLU A 43 12.02 9.34 20.57
N ALA A 44 11.83 8.07 20.97
CA ALA A 44 12.48 6.94 20.30
C ALA A 44 11.96 6.71 18.87
N ALA A 45 10.67 6.97 18.62
CA ALA A 45 10.05 6.85 17.30
C ALA A 45 10.42 8.02 16.38
N GLU A 46 10.52 9.25 16.92
CA GLU A 46 10.86 10.45 16.15
C GLU A 46 12.31 10.45 15.68
N ASN A 47 13.24 9.86 16.45
CA ASN A 47 14.66 9.83 16.12
C ASN A 47 15.08 8.59 15.30
N PHE A 48 14.14 7.70 14.96
CA PHE A 48 14.40 6.49 14.19
C PHE A 48 14.15 6.73 12.70
N GLU A 49 15.22 7.02 11.96
CA GLU A 49 15.16 7.16 10.51
C GLU A 49 15.07 5.79 9.83
N LEU A 50 13.95 5.52 9.16
CA LEU A 50 13.76 4.28 8.41
C LEU A 50 14.66 4.27 7.15
N PRO A 51 15.32 3.15 6.83
CA PRO A 51 16.06 3.03 5.59
C PRO A 51 15.11 3.22 4.39
N GLY A 52 15.37 4.25 3.57
CA GLY A 52 14.53 4.63 2.43
C GLY A 52 13.47 5.72 2.72
N ALA A 53 13.47 6.33 3.91
CA ALA A 53 12.59 7.47 4.22
C ALA A 53 13.03 8.77 3.53
N ASP A 54 14.33 8.95 3.30
CA ASP A 54 14.85 10.14 2.62
C ASP A 54 14.83 9.96 1.10
N LEU A 55 13.76 10.47 0.47
CA LEU A 55 13.64 10.58 -0.98
C LEU A 55 14.02 11.98 -1.50
N SER A 56 14.58 12.86 -0.64
CA SER A 56 14.89 14.24 -1.01
C SER A 56 15.98 14.38 -2.08
N GLY A 57 16.82 13.35 -2.25
CA GLY A 57 17.84 13.26 -3.28
C GLY A 57 17.44 12.49 -4.54
N GLU A 58 16.21 11.97 -4.63
CA GLU A 58 15.80 11.05 -5.70
C GLU A 58 14.86 11.74 -6.70
N GLU A 59 15.32 11.95 -7.93
CA GLU A 59 14.50 12.51 -9.01
C GLU A 59 13.66 11.42 -9.70
N LEU A 60 12.35 11.41 -9.44
CA LEU A 60 11.42 10.51 -10.12
C LEU A 60 11.16 10.98 -11.56
N THR A 61 11.90 10.46 -12.53
CA THR A 61 11.65 10.72 -13.95
C THR A 61 10.53 9.82 -14.47
N VAL A 62 9.32 10.37 -14.63
CA VAL A 62 8.18 9.67 -15.25
C VAL A 62 8.05 10.09 -16.71
N ALA A 63 8.11 9.13 -17.62
CA ALA A 63 7.82 9.38 -19.03
C ALA A 63 6.32 9.60 -19.22
N VAL A 64 5.92 10.76 -19.75
CA VAL A 64 4.54 11.07 -20.10
C VAL A 64 4.33 10.77 -21.58
N VAL A 65 3.47 9.80 -21.88
CA VAL A 65 3.05 9.49 -23.26
C VAL A 65 1.76 10.27 -23.55
N PRO A 66 1.74 11.16 -24.55
CA PRO A 66 0.51 11.84 -24.94
C PRO A 66 -0.48 10.87 -25.60
N MET A 67 -1.78 11.16 -25.49
CA MET A 67 -2.82 10.40 -26.18
C MET A 67 -2.59 10.38 -27.69
N GLN A 68 -2.73 9.20 -28.29
CA GLN A 68 -2.62 8.98 -29.72
C GLN A 68 -3.88 9.49 -30.46
N PRO A 69 -3.81 9.77 -31.77
CA PRO A 69 -4.94 10.31 -32.55
C PRO A 69 -6.15 9.36 -32.62
N ASP A 70 -5.91 8.07 -32.44
CA ASP A 70 -6.89 6.98 -32.44
C ASP A 70 -7.39 6.63 -31.03
N GLU A 71 -7.04 7.41 -30.01
CA GLU A 71 -7.49 7.23 -28.63
C GLU A 71 -8.44 8.34 -28.17
N PHE A 72 -9.31 8.02 -27.20
CA PHE A 72 -10.14 8.99 -26.49
C PHE A 72 -10.27 8.62 -25.01
N ARG A 73 -10.51 9.62 -24.15
CA ARG A 73 -10.81 9.42 -22.73
C ARG A 73 -12.32 9.43 -22.53
N CYS A 74 -12.88 8.32 -22.03
CA CYS A 74 -14.31 8.23 -21.72
C CYS A 74 -14.68 9.18 -20.58
N ALA A 75 -15.76 9.95 -20.72
CA ALA A 75 -16.21 10.90 -19.71
C ALA A 75 -16.89 10.27 -18.49
N ARG A 76 -17.16 8.96 -18.52
CA ARG A 76 -17.86 8.24 -17.43
C ARG A 76 -16.92 7.35 -16.61
N CYS A 77 -16.08 6.53 -17.25
CA CYS A 77 -15.11 5.67 -16.57
C CYS A 77 -13.68 6.26 -16.52
N TYR A 78 -13.42 7.37 -17.23
CA TYR A 78 -12.11 8.05 -17.28
C TYR A 78 -10.94 7.22 -17.85
N LEU A 79 -11.21 6.03 -18.37
CA LEU A 79 -10.24 5.21 -19.07
C LEU A 79 -10.00 5.70 -20.50
N VAL A 80 -8.79 5.44 -21.00
CA VAL A 80 -8.42 5.67 -22.40
C VAL A 80 -8.80 4.44 -23.22
N HIS A 81 -9.54 4.67 -24.30
CA HIS A 81 -9.95 3.62 -25.23
C HIS A 81 -9.62 4.03 -26.67
N HIS A 82 -9.46 3.04 -27.54
CA HIS A 82 -9.38 3.28 -28.98
C HIS A 82 -10.73 3.80 -29.51
N ARG A 83 -10.72 4.69 -30.51
CA ARG A 83 -11.91 5.32 -31.12
C ARG A 83 -12.94 4.34 -31.66
N SER A 84 -12.56 3.09 -31.93
CA SER A 84 -13.51 2.02 -32.28
C SER A 84 -14.51 1.69 -31.17
N GLN A 85 -14.18 2.01 -29.91
CA GLN A 85 -15.04 1.81 -28.74
C GLN A 85 -15.91 3.03 -28.43
N LEU A 86 -15.87 4.08 -29.26
CA LEU A 86 -16.73 5.26 -29.09
C LEU A 86 -18.18 4.90 -29.38
N ALA A 87 -19.07 5.09 -28.41
CA ALA A 87 -20.49 4.78 -28.54
C ALA A 87 -21.34 6.02 -28.77
N ALA A 88 -21.11 7.06 -27.97
CA ALA A 88 -21.89 8.29 -28.02
C ALA A 88 -21.05 9.49 -27.65
N ARG A 89 -21.54 10.67 -28.07
CA ARG A 89 -21.00 11.96 -27.68
C ARG A 89 -22.08 12.75 -26.93
N ALA A 90 -22.13 12.61 -25.61
CA ALA A 90 -23.09 13.31 -24.75
C ALA A 90 -22.51 14.68 -24.37
N ASP A 91 -23.21 15.77 -24.69
CA ASP A 91 -22.78 17.14 -24.36
C ASP A 91 -21.35 17.48 -24.85
N GLY A 92 -20.97 16.95 -26.01
CA GLY A 92 -19.64 17.12 -26.60
C GLY A 92 -18.54 16.24 -26.00
N ARG A 93 -18.87 15.40 -25.01
CA ARG A 93 -17.94 14.49 -24.31
C ARG A 93 -18.07 13.07 -24.85
N ASP A 94 -16.93 12.40 -25.03
CA ASP A 94 -16.86 11.04 -25.58
C ASP A 94 -17.17 9.97 -24.53
N VAL A 95 -18.01 9.00 -24.88
CA VAL A 95 -18.44 7.90 -23.99
C VAL A 95 -18.19 6.55 -24.68
N CYS A 96 -17.56 5.61 -23.95
CA CYS A 96 -17.29 4.26 -24.47
C CYS A 96 -18.53 3.35 -24.46
N GLN A 97 -18.49 2.26 -25.23
CA GLN A 97 -19.58 1.27 -25.34
C GLN A 97 -20.01 0.63 -24.02
N GLU A 98 -19.10 0.46 -23.06
CA GLU A 98 -19.44 -0.09 -21.74
C GLU A 98 -20.19 0.92 -20.86
N CYS A 99 -20.05 2.21 -21.16
CA CYS A 99 -20.60 3.31 -20.38
C CYS A 99 -21.85 3.96 -21.00
N SER A 100 -22.20 3.61 -22.24
CA SER A 100 -23.37 4.14 -22.96
C SER A 100 -24.68 3.62 -22.38
#